data_AF-A0A971WQD1-F1
#
_entry.id   AF-A0A971WQD1-F1
#
_cell.length_a   1.000
_cell.length_b   1.000
_cell.length_c   1.000
_cell.angle_alpha   90.00
_cell.angle_beta   90.00
_cell.angle_gamma   90.00
#
_symmetry.space_group_name_H-M   'P 1'
#
loop_
_entity.id
_entity.type
_entity.pdbx_description
1 polymer ?
#
loop_
_entity_poly.entity_id
_entity_poly.type
_entity_poly.pdbx_seq_one_letter_code
_entity_poly.pdbx_strand_id
1 'polypeptide(L)'
;MASTSADMLEAARRYTSAGMIIHPIEKPVKGDKKTGKAPIEKKWSSRTEPRSEADLTRFWGKETDNPYNIGLLCGERSGITVLDIDDYN
;
A
#
# COMPACT_ATOMS: atom_id res chain seq x y z
N MET A 1 -1.78 -8.58 15.86
CA MET A 1 -0.32 -8.40 15.74
C MET A 1 -0.08 -7.39 14.62
N ALA A 2 0.93 -6.53 14.73
CA ALA A 2 1.30 -5.64 13.63
C ALA A 2 1.99 -6.46 12.52
N SER A 3 1.72 -6.15 11.26
CA SER A 3 2.35 -6.83 10.12
C SER A 3 3.86 -6.54 10.09
N THR A 4 4.67 -7.56 9.84
CA THR A 4 6.12 -7.40 9.66
C THR A 4 6.43 -6.84 8.27
N SER A 5 7.65 -6.34 8.06
CA SER A 5 8.11 -5.98 6.72
C SER A 5 8.04 -7.12 5.72
N ALA A 6 8.26 -8.37 6.16
CA ALA A 6 8.16 -9.55 5.30
C ALA A 6 6.72 -9.77 4.81
N ASP A 7 5.74 -9.68 5.72
CA ASP A 7 4.31 -9.79 5.39
C ASP A 7 3.90 -8.70 4.38
N MET A 8 4.37 -7.47 4.60
CA MET A 8 4.04 -6.35 3.73
C MET A 8 4.69 -6.47 2.35
N LEU A 9 5.93 -6.95 2.26
CA LEU A 9 6.57 -7.22 0.97
C LEU A 9 5.86 -8.33 0.20
N GLU A 10 5.48 -9.41 0.87
CA GLU A 10 4.70 -10.49 0.25
C GLU A 10 3.37 -9.98 -0.28
N ALA A 11 2.63 -9.20 0.51
CA ALA A 11 1.39 -8.58 0.07
C ALA A 11 1.60 -7.67 -1.15
N ALA A 12 2.64 -6.83 -1.13
CA ALA A 12 2.95 -5.92 -2.21
C ALA A 12 3.27 -6.68 -3.52
N ARG A 13 4.03 -7.78 -3.44
CA ARG A 13 4.29 -8.68 -4.57
C ARG A 13 3.02 -9.33 -5.09
N ARG A 14 2.17 -9.85 -4.21
CA ARG A 14 0.90 -10.50 -4.57
C ARG A 14 -0.07 -9.55 -5.28
N TYR A 15 -0.21 -8.32 -4.79
CA TYR A 15 -1.08 -7.33 -5.43
C TYR A 15 -0.52 -6.91 -6.79
N THR A 16 0.78 -6.68 -6.87
CA THR A 16 1.47 -6.33 -8.11
C THR A 16 1.33 -7.44 -9.16
N SER A 17 1.51 -8.72 -8.78
CA SER A 17 1.37 -9.85 -9.71
C SER A 17 -0.07 -10.08 -10.16
N ALA A 18 -1.06 -9.62 -9.38
CA ALA A 18 -2.47 -9.59 -9.77
C ALA A 18 -2.82 -8.39 -10.68
N GLY A 19 -1.84 -7.59 -11.10
CA GLY A 19 -2.06 -6.41 -11.96
C GLY A 19 -2.54 -5.17 -11.21
N MET A 20 -2.55 -5.19 -9.87
CA MET A 20 -2.98 -4.04 -9.07
C MET A 20 -1.89 -2.96 -9.03
N ILE A 21 -2.31 -1.71 -9.12
CA ILE A 21 -1.41 -0.55 -9.05
C ILE A 21 -1.36 -0.05 -7.61
N ILE A 22 -0.27 -0.38 -6.91
CA ILE A 22 -0.10 -0.05 -5.49
C ILE A 22 0.90 1.08 -5.25
N HIS A 23 0.81 1.71 -4.09
CA HIS A 23 1.78 2.73 -3.64
C HIS A 23 2.01 2.68 -2.13
N PRO A 24 3.20 3.10 -1.66
CA PRO A 24 3.48 3.23 -0.24
C PRO A 24 2.64 4.36 0.39
N ILE A 25 2.09 4.04 1.55
CA ILE A 25 1.43 4.97 2.45
C ILE A 25 2.28 5.09 3.72
N GLU A 26 2.26 6.26 4.35
CA GLU A 26 2.90 6.51 5.63
C GLU A 26 2.70 5.37 6.63
N LYS A 27 3.75 5.11 7.41
CA LYS A 27 3.70 4.19 8.52
C LYS A 27 2.82 4.75 9.64
N PRO A 28 2.07 3.92 10.37
CA PRO A 28 1.33 4.37 11.53
C PRO A 28 2.30 4.86 12.62
N VAL A 29 1.95 5.97 13.27
CA VAL A 29 2.64 6.47 14.46
C VAL A 29 1.90 5.93 15.68
N LYS A 30 2.64 5.25 16.56
CA LYS A 30 2.09 4.66 17.78
C LYS A 30 1.45 5.76 18.63
N GLY A 31 0.16 5.59 18.94
CA GLY A 31 -0.61 6.54 19.75
C GLY A 31 -1.36 7.60 18.95
N ASP A 32 -1.19 7.70 17.63
CA ASP A 32 -1.90 8.66 16.79
C ASP A 32 -2.76 7.97 15.71
N LYS A 33 -4.08 7.99 15.93
CA LYS A 33 -5.08 7.38 15.03
C LYS A 33 -5.25 8.13 13.70
N LYS A 34 -4.70 9.34 13.57
CA LYS A 34 -4.80 10.17 12.35
C LYS A 34 -3.62 9.97 11.39
N THR A 35 -2.62 9.19 11.78
CA THR A 35 -1.42 8.93 10.96
C THR A 35 -1.55 7.68 10.12
N GLY A 36 -0.61 7.49 9.18
CA GLY A 36 -0.48 6.25 8.43
C GLY A 36 -1.46 6.10 7.26
N LYS A 37 -2.05 7.22 6.80
CA LYS A 37 -2.99 7.28 5.68
C LYS A 37 -2.52 8.16 4.52
N ALA A 38 -1.45 8.94 4.70
CA ALA A 38 -0.95 9.84 3.66
C ALA A 38 -0.04 9.08 2.67
N PRO A 39 -0.18 9.28 1.36
CA PRO A 39 0.75 8.73 0.37
C PRO A 39 2.16 9.31 0.52
N ILE A 40 3.19 8.48 0.36
CA ILE A 40 4.60 8.93 0.46
C ILE A 40 5.07 9.66 -0.81
N GLU A 41 4.65 9.19 -1.97
CA GLU A 41 5.13 9.73 -3.26
C GLU A 41 4.21 10.84 -3.76
N LYS A 42 4.74 12.02 -4.10
CA LYS A 42 3.92 13.16 -4.55
C LYS A 42 3.02 12.89 -5.76
N LYS A 43 3.46 12.03 -6.70
CA LYS A 43 2.71 11.68 -7.92
C LYS A 43 2.14 10.25 -7.87
N TRP A 44 1.83 9.76 -6.67
CA TRP A 44 1.31 8.40 -6.46
C TRP A 44 0.09 8.10 -7.36
N SER A 45 -0.83 9.06 -7.50
CA SER A 45 -2.09 8.93 -8.26
C SER A 45 -1.92 8.94 -9.78
N SER A 46 -0.75 9.33 -10.30
CA SER A 46 -0.48 9.38 -11.73
C SER A 46 0.10 8.08 -12.29
N ARG A 47 0.36 7.08 -11.43
CA ARG A 47 0.91 5.79 -11.86
C ARG A 47 -0.13 5.01 -12.66
N THR A 48 0.32 4.39 -13.75
CA THR A 48 -0.53 3.60 -14.66
C THR A 48 -0.17 2.13 -14.70
N GLU A 49 0.97 1.75 -14.13
CA GLU A 49 1.50 0.39 -14.18
C GLU A 49 1.77 -0.18 -12.78
N PRO A 50 1.67 -1.51 -12.59
CA PRO A 50 2.13 -2.18 -11.39
C PRO A 50 3.61 -1.85 -11.04
N ARG A 51 4.00 -2.09 -9.79
CA ARG A 51 5.36 -1.81 -9.32
C ARG A 51 6.37 -2.80 -9.91
N SER A 52 7.61 -2.36 -10.08
CA SER A 52 8.73 -3.28 -10.33
C SER A 52 9.18 -3.93 -9.02
N GLU A 53 9.84 -5.09 -9.09
CA GLU A 53 10.42 -5.73 -7.90
C GLU A 53 11.43 -4.84 -7.16
N ALA A 54 12.15 -3.99 -7.89
CA ALA A 54 13.04 -2.99 -7.30
C ALA A 54 12.28 -1.93 -6.49
N ASP A 55 11.14 -1.45 -7.00
CA ASP A 55 10.25 -0.56 -6.25
C ASP A 55 9.70 -1.27 -5.00
N LEU A 56 9.28 -2.53 -5.13
CA LEU A 56 8.74 -3.31 -4.01
C LEU A 56 9.78 -3.48 -2.90
N THR A 57 11.00 -3.90 -3.25
CA THR A 57 12.11 -4.06 -2.31
C THR A 57 12.52 -2.72 -1.68
N ARG A 58 12.49 -1.62 -2.45
CA ARG A 58 12.80 -0.28 -1.93
C ARG A 58 11.85 0.15 -0.80
N PHE A 59 10.56 -0.13 -0.93
CA PHE A 59 9.56 0.32 0.06
C PHE A 59 9.30 -0.70 1.16
N TRP A 60 9.28 -1.99 0.87
CA TRP A 60 8.89 -3.04 1.84
C TRP A 60 9.98 -4.08 2.11
N GLY A 61 11.13 -4.03 1.41
CA GLY A 61 12.19 -5.03 1.54
C GLY A 61 13.15 -4.85 2.72
N LYS A 62 13.12 -3.70 3.40
CA LYS A 62 13.95 -3.46 4.58
C LYS A 62 13.30 -4.07 5.83
N GLU A 63 14.03 -4.91 6.55
CA GLU A 63 13.58 -5.45 7.83
C GLU A 63 13.24 -4.35 8.84
N THR A 64 11.99 -4.32 9.29
CA THR A 64 11.48 -3.39 10.29
C THR A 64 10.16 -3.85 10.90
N ASP A 65 9.95 -3.51 12.17
CA ASP A 65 8.69 -3.74 12.90
C ASP A 65 7.61 -2.67 12.60
N ASN A 66 7.93 -1.66 11.80
CA ASN A 66 6.98 -0.60 11.40
C ASN A 66 7.10 -0.26 9.90
N PRO A 67 6.72 -1.20 9.00
CA PRO A 67 6.79 -1.00 7.56
C PRO A 67 5.79 0.06 7.06
N TYR A 68 5.98 0.53 5.83
CA TYR A 68 4.98 1.37 5.16
C TYR A 68 3.70 0.57 4.90
N ASN A 69 2.55 1.24 5.00
CA ASN A 69 1.28 0.68 4.56
C ASN A 69 1.19 0.63 3.03
N ILE A 70 0.20 -0.09 2.51
CA ILE A 70 -0.07 -0.22 1.09
C ILE A 70 -1.38 0.49 0.76
N GLY A 71 -1.32 1.40 -0.21
CA GLY A 71 -2.48 1.97 -0.88
C GLY A 71 -2.70 1.35 -2.25
N LEU A 72 -3.96 1.26 -2.66
CA LEU A 72 -4.40 0.79 -3.98
C LEU A 72 -4.93 1.98 -4.78
N LEU A 73 -4.49 2.14 -6.02
CA LEU A 73 -5.15 3.04 -6.96
C LEU A 73 -6.42 2.36 -7.47
N CYS A 74 -7.55 3.04 -7.32
CA CYS A 74 -8.87 2.61 -7.77
C CYS A 74 -9.36 3.45 -8.97
N GLY A 75 -10.54 3.11 -9.47
CA GLY A 75 -11.22 3.82 -10.56
C GLY A 75 -10.64 3.48 -11.94
N GLU A 76 -10.78 4.40 -12.88
CA GLU A 76 -10.39 4.21 -14.29
C GLU A 76 -8.93 3.75 -14.46
N ARG A 77 -8.04 4.17 -13.55
CA ARG A 77 -6.61 3.82 -13.61
C ARG A 77 -6.31 2.34 -13.45
N SER A 78 -7.12 1.62 -12.66
CA SER A 78 -6.92 0.19 -12.39
C SER A 78 -8.11 -0.67 -12.82
N GLY A 79 -9.24 -0.06 -13.20
CA GLY A 79 -10.50 -0.75 -13.40
C GLY A 79 -11.10 -1.33 -12.10
N ILE A 80 -10.52 -1.02 -10.93
CA ILE A 80 -10.94 -1.57 -9.64
C ILE A 80 -11.80 -0.55 -8.89
N THR A 81 -12.97 -0.99 -8.43
CA THR A 81 -13.82 -0.22 -7.52
C THR A 81 -13.84 -0.91 -6.16
N VAL A 82 -13.60 -0.14 -5.10
CA VAL A 82 -13.69 -0.61 -3.70
C VAL A 82 -14.98 -0.08 -3.11
N LEU A 83 -15.80 -0.98 -2.57
CA LEU A 83 -16.99 -0.63 -1.80
C LEU A 83 -16.58 -0.60 -0.33
N ASP A 84 -16.43 0.60 0.22
CA ASP A 84 -16.15 0.81 1.64
C ASP A 84 -17.49 0.95 2.38
N ILE A 85 -17.86 -0.09 3.14
CA ILE A 85 -19.14 -0.16 3.85
C ILE A 85 -18.84 0.01 5.34
N ASP A 86 -19.15 1.19 5.87
CA ASP A 86 -18.85 1.58 7.24
C ASP A 86 -19.81 0.95 8.29
N ASP A 87 -21.03 0.60 7.87
CA ASP A 87 -22.06 0.00 8.72
C ASP A 87 -22.83 -1.08 7.95
N TYR A 88 -22.91 -2.27 8.53
CA TYR A 88 -23.56 -3.47 7.97
C TYR A 88 -24.86 -3.84 8.71
N ASN A 89 -25.36 -2.96 9.58
CA ASN A 89 -26.61 -3.13 10.32
C ASN A 89 -27.86 -3.13 9.41
#